data_AF-A0A9N8EA22-F1
#
_entry.id   AF-A0A9N8EA22-F1
#
_cell.length_a   1.000
_cell.length_b   1.000
_cell.length_c   1.000
_cell.angle_alpha   90.00
_cell.angle_beta   90.00
_cell.angle_gamma   90.00
#
_symmetry.space_group_name_H-M   'P 1'
#
loop_
_entity.id
_entity.type
_entity.pdbx_description
1 polymer ?
#
loop_
_entity_poly.entity_id
_entity_poly.type
_entity_poly.pdbx_seq_one_letter_code
_entity_poly.pdbx_strand_id
1 'polypeptide(L)'
;MKFTPLFSTLLATSFVLGTSAETFAIRGTNDNHRKLVSFDTILSLFTPVLEVVVRGALGASLDPLSLSLSVSQEIDSVVFSESCTAAATVTYKVGDLTGLGNFVIDNMAVVEGSADIDVSLFRGTTWDATFNVEGGLPEGLEAIVDAEITADACGVPYQQSVSGLLDALDARVNFSVGTSGSIPGFFGSPSVSSTTFADVDVTLGSIETSIDFGNGVEVDLASSGLEGAIIDAIIDAIVGPFADILNGALGGGFSL
;
A
#
# COMPACT_ATOMS: atom_id res chain seq x y z
N MET A 1 -18.31 -5.31 19.39
CA MET A 1 -17.87 -4.19 20.25
C MET A 1 -17.89 -2.93 19.38
N LYS A 2 -18.61 -1.88 19.78
CA LYS A 2 -18.64 -0.60 19.07
C LYS A 2 -17.43 0.21 19.53
N PHE A 3 -16.46 0.45 18.64
CA PHE A 3 -15.39 1.41 18.90
C PHE A 3 -15.98 2.82 18.89
N THR A 4 -15.95 3.48 20.04
CA THR A 4 -16.27 4.90 20.16
C THR A 4 -15.09 5.72 19.61
N PRO A 5 -15.27 6.65 18.67
CA PRO A 5 -14.15 7.33 18.03
C PRO A 5 -13.68 8.52 18.88
N LEU A 6 -12.72 8.26 19.78
CA LEU A 6 -11.95 9.31 20.47
C LEU A 6 -11.08 10.13 19.50
N PHE A 7 -10.90 9.66 18.26
CA PHE A 7 -10.19 10.35 17.18
C PHE A 7 -10.96 11.53 16.56
N SER A 8 -12.29 11.55 16.67
CA SER A 8 -13.11 12.65 16.11
C SER A 8 -12.84 14.00 16.81
N THR A 9 -12.50 13.97 18.09
CA THR A 9 -12.39 15.18 18.93
C THR A 9 -11.05 15.91 18.77
N LEU A 10 -9.96 15.21 18.45
CA LEU A 10 -8.62 15.81 18.30
C LEU A 10 -8.42 16.50 16.93
N LEU A 11 -9.14 16.01 15.91
CA LEU A 11 -9.14 16.56 14.56
C LEU A 11 -10.09 17.77 14.44
N ALA A 12 -11.20 17.75 15.18
CA ALA A 12 -12.10 18.90 15.28
C ALA A 12 -11.41 20.14 15.90
N THR A 13 -10.55 19.98 16.91
CA THR A 13 -9.87 21.13 17.55
C THR A 13 -8.79 21.75 16.70
N SER A 14 -8.11 20.98 15.84
CA SER A 14 -7.06 21.49 14.96
C SER A 14 -7.64 22.26 13.76
N PHE A 15 -8.82 21.88 13.28
CA PHE A 15 -9.54 22.58 12.21
C PHE A 15 -10.32 23.80 12.74
N VAL A 16 -10.93 23.70 13.93
CA VAL A 16 -11.67 24.80 14.58
C VAL A 16 -10.74 25.94 15.04
N LEU A 17 -9.46 25.67 15.29
CA LEU A 17 -8.48 26.71 15.61
C LEU A 17 -7.91 27.44 14.37
N GLY A 18 -8.24 27.01 13.14
CA GLY A 18 -7.84 27.68 11.89
C GLY A 18 -8.99 28.32 11.11
N THR A 19 -10.24 27.92 11.35
CA THR A 19 -11.41 28.44 10.64
C THR A 19 -12.42 29.06 11.59
N SER A 20 -11.97 30.00 12.42
CA SER A 20 -12.93 30.98 12.97
C SER A 20 -13.43 31.84 11.82
N ALA A 21 -14.74 32.06 11.79
CA ALA A 21 -15.50 32.67 10.72
C ALA A 21 -15.17 34.15 10.50
N GLU A 22 -13.94 34.45 10.07
CA GLU A 22 -13.53 35.76 9.57
C GLU A 22 -13.22 35.65 8.08
N THR A 23 -14.30 35.80 7.30
CA THR A 23 -14.28 36.55 6.05
C THR A 23 -13.73 35.84 4.81
N PHE A 24 -14.43 34.81 4.35
CA PHE A 24 -14.54 34.52 2.90
C PHE A 24 -15.53 35.52 2.26
N ALA A 25 -15.22 36.81 2.32
CA ALA A 25 -15.97 37.85 1.61
C ALA A 25 -15.20 38.27 0.36
N ILE A 26 -15.39 37.54 -0.73
CA ILE A 26 -15.00 38.01 -2.05
C ILE A 26 -16.02 39.07 -2.48
N ARG A 27 -15.83 40.31 -2.03
CA ARG A 27 -16.46 41.49 -2.65
C ARG A 27 -15.39 42.31 -3.33
N GLY A 28 -15.52 42.42 -4.65
CA GLY A 28 -14.60 43.17 -5.48
C GLY A 28 -14.65 44.66 -5.17
N THR A 29 -13.46 45.24 -5.01
CA THR A 29 -13.08 46.58 -5.48
C THR A 29 -11.55 46.67 -5.42
N ASN A 30 -10.98 47.02 -6.58
CA ASN A 30 -9.65 47.55 -6.90
C ASN A 30 -8.44 47.44 -5.94
N ASP A 31 -7.30 47.17 -6.58
CA ASP A 31 -5.92 47.37 -6.17
C ASP A 31 -5.19 46.23 -5.42
N ASN A 32 -4.37 45.53 -6.22
CA ASN A 32 -3.01 45.10 -5.92
C ASN A 32 -2.72 44.75 -4.46
N HIS A 33 -2.96 43.50 -4.07
CA HIS A 33 -2.18 42.62 -3.17
C HIS A 33 -3.10 41.49 -2.68
N ARG A 34 -3.61 40.66 -3.60
CA ARG A 34 -4.23 39.38 -3.22
C ARG A 34 -3.10 38.38 -2.91
N LYS A 35 -2.82 38.13 -1.63
CA LYS A 35 -2.22 36.85 -1.25
C LYS A 35 -3.33 35.81 -1.42
N LEU A 36 -3.43 35.27 -2.64
CA LEU A 36 -4.09 34.00 -2.87
C LEU A 36 -3.39 33.01 -1.93
N VAL A 37 -4.13 32.43 -1.00
CA VAL A 37 -3.65 31.23 -0.31
C VAL A 37 -3.46 30.21 -1.42
N SER A 38 -2.21 29.92 -1.78
CA SER A 38 -1.90 28.93 -2.83
C SER A 38 -2.43 27.59 -2.39
N PHE A 39 -2.90 26.77 -3.33
CA PHE A 39 -3.34 25.41 -3.05
C PHE A 39 -2.26 24.62 -2.30
N ASP A 40 -0.99 24.85 -2.64
CA ASP A 40 0.18 24.31 -1.92
C ASP A 40 0.14 24.57 -0.41
N THR A 41 -0.38 25.72 0.02
CA THR A 41 -0.51 26.05 1.46
C THR A 41 -1.63 25.24 2.10
N ILE A 42 -2.76 25.05 1.42
CA ILE A 42 -3.88 24.22 1.92
C ILE A 42 -3.47 22.75 1.96
N LEU A 43 -2.81 22.27 0.90
CA LEU A 43 -2.27 20.92 0.81
C LEU A 43 -1.23 20.64 1.91
N SER A 44 -0.30 21.57 2.16
CA SER A 44 0.72 21.40 3.20
C SER A 44 0.14 21.24 4.61
N LEU A 45 -1.06 21.78 4.86
CA LEU A 45 -1.78 21.61 6.13
C LEU A 45 -2.57 20.30 6.17
N PHE A 46 -2.93 19.74 5.00
CA PHE A 46 -3.74 18.54 4.87
C PHE A 46 -2.91 17.26 4.87
N THR A 47 -1.74 17.27 4.22
CA THR A 47 -0.85 16.12 4.08
C THR A 47 -0.58 15.40 5.41
N PRO A 48 -0.21 16.08 6.53
CA PRO A 48 0.08 15.39 7.79
C PRO A 48 -1.14 14.68 8.40
N VAL A 49 -2.34 15.23 8.19
CA VAL A 49 -3.60 14.64 8.67
C VAL A 49 -3.93 13.40 7.86
N LEU A 50 -3.84 13.52 6.53
CA LEU A 50 -4.09 12.41 5.62
C LEU A 50 -3.12 11.26 5.90
N GLU A 51 -1.85 11.57 6.14
CA GLU A 51 -0.82 10.61 6.51
C GLU A 51 -1.19 9.80 7.77
N VAL A 52 -1.66 10.47 8.82
CA VAL A 52 -2.09 9.81 10.08
C VAL A 52 -3.31 8.91 9.85
N VAL A 53 -4.30 9.38 9.09
CA VAL A 53 -5.52 8.62 8.81
C VAL A 53 -5.19 7.37 7.99
N VAL A 54 -4.35 7.53 6.96
CA VAL A 54 -3.92 6.40 6.14
C VAL A 54 -3.10 5.40 6.95
N ARG A 55 -2.12 5.87 7.73
CA ARG A 55 -1.30 4.99 8.59
C ARG A 55 -2.17 4.17 9.54
N GLY A 56 -3.15 4.80 10.19
CA GLY A 56 -4.06 4.10 11.11
C GLY A 56 -4.98 3.09 10.44
N ALA A 57 -5.43 3.36 9.22
CA ALA A 57 -6.36 2.49 8.49
C ALA A 57 -5.65 1.32 7.80
N LEU A 58 -4.47 1.54 7.21
CA LEU A 58 -3.65 0.46 6.64
C LEU A 58 -3.15 -0.48 7.76
N GLY A 59 -2.68 0.07 8.88
CA GLY A 59 -2.11 -0.74 9.96
C GLY A 59 -3.09 -1.74 10.60
N ALA A 60 -4.40 -1.46 10.59
CA ALA A 60 -5.41 -2.29 11.25
C ALA A 60 -6.11 -3.30 10.32
N SER A 61 -5.96 -3.18 9.00
CA SER A 61 -6.77 -3.92 8.03
C SER A 61 -5.98 -4.82 7.07
N LEU A 62 -4.65 -4.66 7.02
CA LEU A 62 -3.81 -5.34 6.03
C LEU A 62 -3.07 -6.58 6.56
N ASP A 63 -3.18 -6.89 7.85
CA ASP A 63 -2.37 -7.92 8.51
C ASP A 63 -3.26 -8.93 9.28
N PRO A 64 -3.16 -10.25 9.01
CA PRO A 64 -2.32 -10.90 7.99
C PRO A 64 -2.94 -10.87 6.59
N LEU A 65 -2.08 -10.87 5.55
CA LEU A 65 -2.49 -11.01 4.15
C LEU A 65 -2.30 -12.47 3.68
N SER A 66 -3.39 -13.14 3.36
CA SER A 66 -3.33 -14.52 2.86
C SER A 66 -2.91 -14.58 1.39
N LEU A 67 -1.68 -15.01 1.13
CA LEU A 67 -1.12 -15.13 -0.22
C LEU A 67 -1.59 -16.40 -0.95
N SER A 68 -1.91 -17.48 -0.22
CA SER A 68 -2.30 -18.80 -0.76
C SER A 68 -1.48 -19.22 -1.99
N LEU A 69 -0.18 -18.90 -1.99
CA LEU A 69 0.68 -19.03 -3.16
C LEU A 69 1.36 -20.39 -3.16
N SER A 70 1.34 -21.07 -4.30
CA SER A 70 2.06 -22.33 -4.49
C SER A 70 2.86 -22.27 -5.78
N VAL A 71 4.16 -22.52 -5.68
CA VAL A 71 5.08 -22.53 -6.82
C VAL A 71 5.78 -23.88 -6.86
N SER A 72 5.82 -24.51 -8.02
CA SER A 72 6.57 -25.76 -8.21
C SER A 72 7.74 -25.53 -9.15
N GLN A 73 8.91 -26.00 -8.76
CA GLN A 73 10.15 -25.96 -9.53
C GLN A 73 10.60 -27.39 -9.82
N GLU A 74 10.80 -27.71 -11.08
CA GLU A 74 11.45 -28.96 -11.48
C GLU A 74 12.97 -28.83 -11.32
N ILE A 75 13.58 -29.84 -10.72
CA ILE A 75 15.04 -30.00 -10.68
C ILE A 75 15.42 -30.89 -11.86
N ASP A 76 16.41 -30.45 -12.62
CA ASP A 76 16.92 -31.17 -13.79
C ASP A 76 17.24 -32.62 -13.46
N SER A 77 16.80 -33.52 -14.33
CA SER A 77 17.04 -34.95 -14.15
C SER A 77 18.53 -35.28 -14.30
N VAL A 78 19.04 -36.13 -13.41
CA VAL A 78 20.42 -36.62 -13.44
C VAL A 78 20.42 -38.09 -13.85
N VAL A 79 21.14 -38.42 -14.92
CA VAL A 79 21.30 -39.80 -15.39
C VAL A 79 22.58 -40.40 -14.82
N PHE A 80 22.45 -41.40 -13.95
CA PHE A 80 23.58 -42.15 -13.40
C PHE A 80 23.96 -43.35 -14.29
N SER A 81 22.98 -43.97 -14.94
CA SER A 81 23.16 -45.04 -15.93
C SER A 81 21.92 -45.18 -16.83
N GLU A 82 21.99 -46.02 -17.87
CA GLU A 82 20.84 -46.29 -18.78
C GLU A 82 19.57 -46.77 -18.05
N SER A 83 19.70 -47.32 -16.84
CA SER A 83 18.58 -47.81 -16.03
C SER A 83 18.34 -47.01 -14.76
N CYS A 84 19.05 -45.90 -14.55
CA CYS A 84 19.07 -45.16 -13.28
C CYS A 84 19.10 -43.66 -13.58
N THR A 85 17.92 -43.04 -13.53
CA THR A 85 17.73 -41.59 -13.63
C THR A 85 17.13 -41.11 -12.32
N ALA A 86 17.55 -39.93 -11.85
CA ALA A 86 16.90 -39.24 -10.75
C ALA A 86 16.26 -37.94 -11.26
N ALA A 87 15.06 -37.65 -10.79
CA ALA A 87 14.38 -36.37 -11.02
C ALA A 87 13.74 -35.92 -9.71
N ALA A 88 13.58 -34.62 -9.54
CA ALA A 88 12.94 -34.06 -8.37
C ALA A 88 12.10 -32.83 -8.73
N THR A 89 11.10 -32.57 -7.91
CA THR A 89 10.27 -31.38 -7.97
C THR A 89 10.18 -30.82 -6.56
N VAL A 90 10.45 -29.53 -6.41
CA VAL A 90 10.25 -28.82 -5.16
C VAL A 90 9.00 -27.97 -5.29
N THR A 91 8.07 -28.13 -4.37
CA THR A 91 6.87 -27.29 -4.28
C THR A 91 6.96 -26.42 -3.04
N TYR A 92 6.90 -25.12 -3.26
CA TYR A 92 6.87 -24.08 -2.24
C TYR A 92 5.44 -23.64 -2.01
N LYS A 93 5.04 -23.53 -0.75
CA LYS A 93 3.77 -22.95 -0.31
C LYS A 93 4.09 -21.80 0.63
N VAL A 94 3.69 -20.59 0.22
CA VAL A 94 3.83 -19.41 1.08
C VAL A 94 2.53 -19.23 1.83
N GLY A 95 2.65 -19.16 3.16
CA GLY A 95 1.56 -18.92 4.08
C GLY A 95 1.12 -17.45 4.06
N ASP A 96 0.56 -17.02 5.17
CA ASP A 96 0.13 -15.64 5.33
C ASP A 96 1.35 -14.71 5.49
N LEU A 97 1.28 -13.55 4.84
CA LEU A 97 2.25 -12.48 4.96
C LEU A 97 1.85 -11.56 6.11
N THR A 98 2.77 -11.35 7.04
CA THR A 98 2.63 -10.46 8.20
C THR A 98 3.59 -9.29 8.10
N GLY A 99 3.34 -8.23 8.87
CA GLY A 99 4.18 -7.02 8.89
C GLY A 99 3.61 -5.87 8.04
N LEU A 100 2.57 -6.11 7.25
CA LEU A 100 1.84 -5.06 6.53
C LEU A 100 1.19 -4.03 7.47
N GLY A 101 0.90 -4.44 8.70
CA GLY A 101 0.40 -3.55 9.76
C GLY A 101 1.38 -2.42 10.12
N ASN A 102 2.67 -2.60 9.79
CA ASN A 102 3.74 -1.66 10.08
C ASN A 102 4.00 -0.67 8.94
N PHE A 103 3.13 -0.61 7.93
CA PHE A 103 3.29 0.34 6.83
C PHE A 103 3.33 1.79 7.34
N VAL A 104 4.38 2.50 6.93
CA VAL A 104 4.59 3.92 7.23
C VAL A 104 4.65 4.68 5.91
N ILE A 105 3.99 5.84 5.87
CA ILE A 105 4.18 6.80 4.79
C ILE A 105 5.40 7.64 5.16
N ASP A 106 6.41 7.62 4.29
CA ASP A 106 7.63 8.40 4.45
C ASP A 106 7.47 9.79 3.83
N ASN A 107 6.75 9.87 2.71
CA ASN A 107 6.51 11.10 1.98
C ASN A 107 5.16 11.05 1.24
N MET A 108 4.49 12.20 1.17
CA MET A 108 3.29 12.38 0.35
C MET A 108 3.30 13.79 -0.25
N ALA A 109 3.88 13.91 -1.43
CA ALA A 109 4.05 15.19 -2.12
C ALA A 109 3.04 15.35 -3.26
N VAL A 110 2.57 16.57 -3.49
CA VAL A 110 1.74 16.86 -4.67
C VAL A 110 2.64 16.99 -5.90
N VAL A 111 2.24 16.36 -6.99
CA VAL A 111 2.93 16.46 -8.28
C VAL A 111 2.83 17.89 -8.78
N GLU A 112 3.97 18.50 -9.06
CA GLU A 112 4.04 19.89 -9.52
C GLU A 112 3.17 20.10 -10.76
N GLY A 113 2.27 21.09 -10.71
CA GLY A 113 1.36 21.41 -11.81
C GLY A 113 0.18 20.45 -12.01
N SER A 114 0.04 19.39 -11.21
CA SER A 114 -1.13 18.51 -11.25
C SER A 114 -2.37 19.10 -10.57
N ALA A 115 -2.15 20.08 -9.68
CA ALA A 115 -3.20 20.70 -8.91
C ALA A 115 -4.02 21.69 -9.75
N ASP A 116 -5.34 21.46 -9.83
CA ASP A 116 -6.29 22.39 -10.41
C ASP A 116 -7.47 22.65 -9.46
N ILE A 117 -7.95 23.89 -9.42
CA ILE A 117 -9.13 24.28 -8.65
C ILE A 117 -9.96 25.27 -9.46
N ASP A 118 -11.22 24.92 -9.66
CA ASP A 118 -12.23 25.85 -10.16
C ASP A 118 -13.17 26.25 -9.02
N VAL A 119 -13.24 27.55 -8.73
CA VAL A 119 -14.08 28.11 -7.66
C VAL A 119 -15.25 28.88 -8.28
N SER A 120 -16.46 28.39 -8.03
CA SER A 120 -17.69 29.04 -8.44
C SER A 120 -18.60 29.36 -7.26
N LEU A 121 -18.98 30.64 -7.12
CA LEU A 121 -19.92 31.10 -6.09
C LEU A 121 -21.27 30.35 -6.10
N PHE A 122 -21.71 29.88 -7.26
CA PHE A 122 -23.03 29.23 -7.42
C PHE A 122 -22.93 27.72 -7.63
N ARG A 123 -21.79 27.22 -8.13
CA ARG A 123 -21.59 25.79 -8.43
C ARG A 123 -20.72 25.07 -7.39
N GLY A 124 -20.13 25.80 -6.44
CA GLY A 124 -19.17 25.26 -5.49
C GLY A 124 -17.75 25.29 -6.05
N THR A 125 -16.86 24.58 -5.36
CA THR A 125 -15.45 24.43 -5.74
C THR A 125 -15.22 23.01 -6.25
N THR A 126 -14.62 22.83 -7.41
CA THR A 126 -14.08 21.54 -7.86
C THR A 126 -12.57 21.58 -7.77
N TRP A 127 -11.97 20.44 -7.44
CA TRP A 127 -10.53 20.31 -7.29
C TRP A 127 -10.04 18.99 -7.89
N ASP A 128 -8.80 19.01 -8.37
CA ASP A 128 -8.05 17.85 -8.83
C ASP A 128 -6.61 17.98 -8.34
N ALA A 129 -6.01 16.87 -7.91
CA ALA A 129 -4.62 16.82 -7.52
C ALA A 129 -4.06 15.40 -7.68
N THR A 130 -2.79 15.31 -8.07
CA THR A 130 -2.04 14.05 -8.04
C THR A 130 -1.02 14.08 -6.91
N PHE A 131 -0.97 13.02 -6.12
CA PHE A 131 -0.04 12.83 -5.02
C PHE A 131 0.93 11.69 -5.34
N ASN A 132 2.22 11.93 -5.16
CA ASN A 132 3.23 10.89 -5.08
C ASN A 132 3.32 10.44 -3.63
N VAL A 133 3.02 9.18 -3.38
CA VAL A 133 3.08 8.55 -2.07
C VAL A 133 4.27 7.61 -2.06
N GLU A 134 5.14 7.81 -1.08
CA GLU A 134 6.26 6.92 -0.79
C GLU A 134 6.04 6.37 0.61
N GLY A 135 6.07 5.05 0.74
CA GLY A 135 5.94 4.38 2.01
C GLY A 135 6.87 3.18 2.12
N GLY A 136 7.05 2.73 3.36
CA GLY A 136 7.95 1.66 3.72
C GLY A 136 7.38 0.76 4.79
N LEU A 137 7.96 -0.43 4.88
CA LEU A 137 7.69 -1.44 5.88
C LEU A 137 8.99 -1.65 6.68
N PRO A 138 9.28 -0.77 7.65
CA PRO A 138 10.59 -0.70 8.30
C PRO A 138 10.90 -1.92 9.17
N GLU A 139 9.87 -2.62 9.64
CA GLU A 139 10.02 -3.87 10.39
C GLU A 139 10.15 -5.10 9.48
N GLY A 140 10.02 -4.91 8.16
CA GLY A 140 10.01 -5.99 7.19
C GLY A 140 8.65 -6.66 7.04
N LEU A 141 8.62 -7.62 6.12
CA LEU A 141 7.51 -8.55 5.91
C LEU A 141 7.99 -9.95 6.22
N GLU A 142 7.15 -10.73 6.89
CA GLU A 142 7.48 -12.10 7.26
C GLU A 142 6.39 -13.04 6.74
N ALA A 143 6.79 -14.20 6.23
CA ALA A 143 5.87 -15.27 5.86
C ALA A 143 6.47 -16.64 6.17
N ILE A 144 5.62 -17.58 6.60
CA ILE A 144 6.03 -18.99 6.69
C ILE A 144 6.06 -19.57 5.29
N VAL A 145 7.14 -20.28 4.96
CA VAL A 145 7.28 -20.99 3.69
C VAL A 145 7.47 -22.46 3.97
N ASP A 146 6.55 -23.27 3.46
CA ASP A 146 6.67 -24.72 3.46
C ASP A 146 7.22 -25.17 2.11
N ALA A 147 8.32 -25.92 2.13
CA ALA A 147 8.90 -26.51 0.94
C ALA A 147 8.80 -28.04 1.01
N GLU A 148 8.31 -28.63 -0.07
CA GLU A 148 8.13 -30.07 -0.21
C GLU A 148 8.92 -30.55 -1.43
N ILE A 149 9.93 -31.39 -1.21
CA ILE A 149 10.65 -32.05 -2.28
C ILE A 149 10.03 -33.43 -2.51
N THR A 150 9.63 -33.69 -3.76
CA THR A 150 9.23 -35.00 -4.25
C THR A 150 10.24 -35.43 -5.30
N ALA A 151 10.89 -36.57 -5.10
CA ALA A 151 11.90 -37.09 -6.01
C ALA A 151 11.65 -38.56 -6.34
N ASP A 152 12.08 -38.98 -7.52
CA ASP A 152 12.26 -40.38 -7.87
C ASP A 152 13.72 -40.58 -8.24
N ALA A 153 14.42 -41.43 -7.50
CA ALA A 153 15.81 -41.79 -7.78
C ALA A 153 15.87 -43.27 -8.12
N CYS A 154 16.02 -43.56 -9.42
CA CYS A 154 16.17 -44.91 -9.96
C CYS A 154 15.01 -45.84 -9.58
N GLY A 155 13.78 -45.33 -9.63
CA GLY A 155 12.55 -46.05 -9.29
C GLY A 155 12.26 -46.10 -7.79
N VAL A 156 13.03 -45.38 -6.96
CA VAL A 156 12.79 -45.25 -5.53
C VAL A 156 12.20 -43.86 -5.26
N PRO A 157 10.93 -43.76 -4.85
CA PRO A 157 10.33 -42.49 -4.50
C PRO A 157 10.90 -41.97 -3.18
N TYR A 158 11.07 -40.66 -3.10
CA TYR A 158 11.50 -39.92 -1.93
C TYR A 158 10.64 -38.67 -1.77
N GLN A 159 10.23 -38.39 -0.53
CA GLN A 159 9.45 -37.20 -0.21
C GLN A 159 9.93 -36.64 1.12
N GLN A 160 10.16 -35.33 1.18
CA GLN A 160 10.54 -34.63 2.40
C GLN A 160 9.91 -33.25 2.39
N SER A 161 9.54 -32.78 3.58
CA SER A 161 9.04 -31.42 3.79
C SER A 161 9.89 -30.72 4.83
N VAL A 162 10.09 -29.42 4.62
CA VAL A 162 10.76 -28.50 5.53
C VAL A 162 9.95 -27.21 5.58
N SER A 163 9.94 -26.58 6.73
CA SER A 163 9.33 -25.26 6.91
C SER A 163 10.42 -24.27 7.29
N GLY A 164 10.32 -23.07 6.75
CA GLY A 164 11.20 -21.96 7.07
C GLY A 164 10.45 -20.64 7.13
N LEU A 165 11.22 -19.57 7.31
CA LEU A 165 10.73 -18.20 7.26
C LEU A 165 11.28 -17.53 6.00
N LEU A 166 10.43 -16.75 5.36
CA LEU A 166 10.78 -15.75 4.36
C LEU A 166 10.63 -14.39 5.01
N ASP A 167 11.72 -13.65 5.04
CA ASP A 167 11.78 -12.29 5.58
C ASP A 167 12.18 -11.35 4.45
N ALA A 168 11.31 -10.40 4.12
CA ALA A 168 11.62 -9.32 3.18
C ALA A 168 11.89 -8.03 3.96
N LEU A 169 13.15 -7.62 3.99
CA LEU A 169 13.60 -6.43 4.71
C LEU A 169 13.62 -5.22 3.79
N ASP A 170 13.40 -4.03 4.37
CA ASP A 170 13.41 -2.75 3.64
C ASP A 170 12.41 -2.67 2.48
N ALA A 171 11.25 -3.35 2.61
CA ALA A 171 10.21 -3.29 1.59
C ALA A 171 9.64 -1.86 1.47
N ARG A 172 9.52 -1.38 0.23
CA ARG A 172 9.04 -0.03 -0.12
C ARG A 172 7.93 -0.10 -1.13
N VAL A 173 7.01 0.85 -1.03
CA VAL A 173 5.86 1.00 -1.91
C VAL A 173 5.79 2.44 -2.34
N ASN A 174 5.84 2.67 -3.64
CA ASN A 174 5.69 3.99 -4.25
C ASN A 174 4.50 3.95 -5.20
N PHE A 175 3.67 4.99 -5.19
CA PHE A 175 2.60 5.11 -6.17
C PHE A 175 2.15 6.55 -6.34
N SER A 176 1.61 6.82 -7.51
CA SER A 176 0.93 8.07 -7.82
C SER A 176 -0.58 7.88 -7.67
N VAL A 177 -1.24 8.77 -6.95
CA VAL A 177 -2.69 8.77 -6.81
C VAL A 177 -3.28 10.10 -7.23
N GLY A 178 -4.00 10.08 -8.34
CA GLY A 178 -4.82 11.19 -8.82
C GLY A 178 -6.18 11.15 -8.12
N THR A 179 -6.60 12.26 -7.55
CA THR A 179 -7.92 12.38 -6.93
C THR A 179 -8.61 13.68 -7.35
N SER A 180 -9.90 13.56 -7.66
CA SER A 180 -10.75 14.69 -8.01
C SER A 180 -11.94 14.74 -7.08
N GLY A 181 -12.40 15.95 -6.77
CA GLY A 181 -13.55 16.12 -5.90
C GLY A 181 -14.26 17.44 -6.08
N SER A 182 -15.32 17.61 -5.30
CA SER A 182 -16.09 18.83 -5.26
C SER A 182 -16.50 19.16 -3.83
N ILE A 183 -16.48 20.44 -3.52
CA ILE A 183 -17.11 21.04 -2.35
C ILE A 183 -18.30 21.81 -2.91
N PRO A 184 -19.53 21.28 -2.77
CA PRO A 184 -20.72 21.99 -3.23
C PRO A 184 -20.84 23.34 -2.53
N GLY A 185 -21.65 24.25 -3.10
CA GLY A 185 -22.01 25.50 -2.43
C GLY A 185 -22.80 25.28 -1.13
N PHE A 186 -23.60 26.29 -0.73
CA PHE A 186 -24.27 26.42 0.57
C PHE A 186 -24.98 25.20 1.21
N PHE A 187 -25.22 24.08 0.51
CA PHE A 187 -26.04 22.96 1.01
C PHE A 187 -25.55 21.55 0.64
N GLY A 188 -24.30 21.36 0.20
CA GLY A 188 -23.81 20.00 -0.11
C GLY A 188 -22.55 19.61 0.65
N SER A 189 -22.41 18.32 0.88
CA SER A 189 -21.21 17.74 1.49
C SER A 189 -20.08 17.67 0.47
N PRO A 190 -18.82 17.89 0.89
CA PRO A 190 -17.66 17.55 0.07
C PRO A 190 -17.76 16.11 -0.41
N SER A 191 -17.27 15.82 -1.62
CA SER A 191 -17.23 14.48 -2.19
C SER A 191 -15.97 14.29 -3.03
N VAL A 192 -15.38 13.10 -3.01
CA VAL A 192 -14.43 12.65 -4.03
C VAL A 192 -15.23 12.04 -5.18
N SER A 193 -14.97 12.49 -6.40
CA SER A 193 -15.61 11.99 -7.62
C SER A 193 -14.79 10.90 -8.31
N SER A 194 -13.47 10.90 -8.17
CA SER A 194 -12.60 9.86 -8.70
C SER A 194 -11.31 9.73 -7.92
N THR A 195 -10.80 8.50 -7.85
CA THR A 195 -9.46 8.18 -7.37
C THR A 195 -8.83 7.19 -8.36
N THR A 196 -7.67 7.53 -8.89
CA THR A 196 -6.96 6.74 -9.90
C THR A 196 -5.52 6.53 -9.48
N PHE A 197 -5.07 5.28 -9.47
CA PHE A 197 -3.69 4.92 -9.17
C PHE A 197 -2.89 4.75 -10.46
N ALA A 198 -1.65 5.21 -10.44
CA ALA A 198 -0.68 5.05 -11.50
C ALA A 198 0.71 4.79 -10.87
N ASP A 199 1.61 4.24 -11.67
CA ASP A 199 3.03 4.06 -11.30
C ASP A 199 3.21 3.36 -9.94
N VAL A 200 2.38 2.35 -9.65
CA VAL A 200 2.52 1.55 -8.44
C VAL A 200 3.74 0.66 -8.59
N ASP A 201 4.72 0.88 -7.72
CA ASP A 201 5.98 0.16 -7.67
C ASP A 201 6.20 -0.35 -6.25
N VAL A 202 6.51 -1.64 -6.13
CA VAL A 202 6.85 -2.28 -4.86
C VAL A 202 8.21 -2.93 -5.01
N THR A 203 9.10 -2.60 -4.08
CA THR A 203 10.44 -3.18 -4.00
C THR A 203 10.55 -3.94 -2.67
N LEU A 204 10.93 -5.21 -2.70
CA LEU A 204 11.04 -6.07 -1.50
C LEU A 204 12.41 -6.04 -0.81
N GLY A 205 13.29 -5.11 -1.20
CA GLY A 205 14.63 -4.95 -0.62
C GLY A 205 15.44 -6.25 -0.68
N SER A 206 15.85 -6.77 0.48
CA SER A 206 16.50 -8.09 0.58
C SER A 206 15.53 -9.14 1.08
N ILE A 207 15.39 -10.22 0.32
CA ILE A 207 14.62 -11.40 0.71
C ILE A 207 15.58 -12.43 1.29
N GLU A 208 15.41 -12.73 2.58
CA GLU A 208 16.13 -13.78 3.28
C GLU A 208 15.22 -14.99 3.49
N THR A 209 15.77 -16.18 3.32
CA THR A 209 15.00 -17.42 3.41
C THR A 209 15.75 -18.43 4.27
N SER A 210 15.10 -18.89 5.33
CA SER A 210 15.67 -19.88 6.25
C SER A 210 15.13 -21.28 5.95
N ILE A 211 15.41 -21.79 4.76
CA ILE A 211 15.02 -23.14 4.34
C ILE A 211 16.28 -23.95 4.04
N ASP A 212 16.52 -25.01 4.82
CA ASP A 212 17.59 -25.97 4.58
C ASP A 212 17.03 -27.40 4.66
N PHE A 213 17.10 -28.14 3.56
CA PHE A 213 16.75 -29.56 3.51
C PHE A 213 17.83 -30.46 4.16
N GLY A 214 18.96 -29.88 4.55
CA GLY A 214 20.20 -30.55 4.88
C GLY A 214 21.00 -30.90 3.62
N ASN A 215 22.28 -31.24 3.81
CA ASN A 215 23.20 -31.68 2.75
C ASN A 215 23.58 -30.62 1.70
N GLY A 216 23.41 -29.32 2.02
CA GLY A 216 23.86 -28.22 1.15
C GLY A 216 22.91 -27.91 -0.01
N VAL A 217 21.65 -28.32 0.08
CA VAL A 217 20.59 -27.89 -0.84
C VAL A 217 20.04 -26.56 -0.33
N GLU A 218 20.59 -25.47 -0.89
CA GLU A 218 20.06 -24.13 -0.67
C GLU A 218 18.96 -23.82 -1.70
N VAL A 219 17.93 -23.09 -1.25
CA VAL A 219 16.80 -22.69 -2.07
C VAL A 219 17.00 -21.24 -2.50
N ASP A 220 16.94 -20.98 -3.81
CA ASP A 220 16.92 -19.61 -4.35
C ASP A 220 15.47 -19.23 -4.74
N LEU A 221 14.78 -18.56 -3.81
CA LEU A 221 13.39 -18.13 -4.05
C LEU A 221 13.28 -16.99 -5.09
N ALA A 222 14.33 -16.21 -5.33
CA ALA A 222 14.30 -15.14 -6.34
C ALA A 222 14.09 -15.71 -7.75
N SER A 223 14.61 -16.91 -8.02
CA SER A 223 14.49 -17.59 -9.31
C SER A 223 13.10 -18.18 -9.59
N SER A 224 12.24 -18.29 -8.57
CA SER A 224 10.99 -19.07 -8.63
C SER A 224 9.74 -18.25 -9.02
N GLY A 225 9.88 -16.93 -9.25
CA GLY A 225 8.73 -16.05 -9.53
C GLY A 225 7.87 -15.72 -8.31
N LEU A 226 8.27 -16.20 -7.13
CA LEU A 226 7.65 -15.92 -5.84
C LEU A 226 7.61 -14.42 -5.51
N GLU A 227 8.72 -13.73 -5.79
CA GLU A 227 8.88 -12.30 -5.55
C GLU A 227 7.80 -11.47 -6.25
N GLY A 228 7.56 -11.73 -7.54
CA GLY A 228 6.53 -11.03 -8.31
C GLY A 228 5.13 -11.24 -7.77
N ALA A 229 4.81 -12.47 -7.31
CA ALA A 229 3.50 -12.75 -6.75
C ALA A 229 3.29 -12.11 -5.36
N ILE A 230 4.34 -11.99 -4.55
CA ILE A 230 4.29 -11.23 -3.28
C ILE A 230 4.07 -9.75 -3.58
N ILE A 231 4.80 -9.19 -4.56
CA ILE A 231 4.63 -7.80 -5.02
C ILE A 231 3.18 -7.54 -5.45
N ASP A 232 2.63 -8.37 -6.33
CA ASP A 232 1.26 -8.21 -6.83
C ASP A 232 0.23 -8.23 -5.68
N ALA A 233 0.41 -9.14 -4.72
CA ALA A 233 -0.48 -9.23 -3.57
C ALA A 233 -0.39 -8.00 -2.63
N ILE A 234 0.81 -7.46 -2.44
CA ILE A 234 1.01 -6.22 -1.67
C ILE A 234 0.34 -5.03 -2.37
N ILE A 235 0.48 -4.94 -3.70
CA ILE A 235 -0.17 -3.90 -4.52
C ILE A 235 -1.68 -3.96 -4.31
N ASP A 236 -2.28 -5.14 -4.48
CA ASP A 236 -3.73 -5.32 -4.32
C ASP A 236 -4.19 -5.00 -2.89
N ALA A 237 -3.40 -5.38 -1.89
CA ALA A 237 -3.69 -5.12 -0.49
C ALA A 237 -3.62 -3.62 -0.14
N ILE A 238 -2.72 -2.85 -0.74
CA ILE A 238 -2.54 -1.42 -0.40
C ILE A 238 -3.47 -0.53 -1.23
N VAL A 239 -3.56 -0.75 -2.54
CA VAL A 239 -4.23 0.18 -3.47
C VAL A 239 -5.73 0.34 -3.15
N GLY A 240 -6.45 -0.76 -2.92
CA GLY A 240 -7.89 -0.73 -2.64
C GLY A 240 -8.23 0.05 -1.36
N PRO A 241 -7.70 -0.36 -0.19
CA PRO A 241 -7.90 0.35 1.06
C PRO A 241 -7.44 1.81 1.03
N PHE A 242 -6.32 2.12 0.35
CA PHE A 242 -5.87 3.51 0.19
C PHE A 242 -6.91 4.35 -0.56
N ALA A 243 -7.54 3.80 -1.61
CA ALA A 243 -8.61 4.47 -2.35
C ALA A 243 -9.80 4.78 -1.46
N ASP A 244 -10.23 3.81 -0.65
CA ASP A 244 -11.36 3.95 0.27
C ASP A 244 -11.07 4.99 1.37
N ILE A 245 -9.84 5.01 1.87
CA ILE A 245 -9.39 5.99 2.86
C ILE A 245 -9.40 7.40 2.26
N LEU A 246 -8.86 7.58 1.06
CA LEU A 246 -8.90 8.87 0.37
C LEU A 246 -10.35 9.32 0.14
N ASN A 247 -11.20 8.45 -0.38
CA ASN A 247 -12.61 8.74 -0.61
C ASN A 247 -13.33 9.12 0.69
N GLY A 248 -13.00 8.46 1.80
CA GLY A 248 -13.52 8.78 3.14
C GLY A 248 -12.99 10.10 3.68
N ALA A 249 -11.67 10.30 3.68
CA ALA A 249 -11.00 11.47 4.24
C ALA A 249 -11.32 12.76 3.46
N LEU A 250 -11.48 12.66 2.14
CA LEU A 250 -11.70 13.80 1.24
C LEU A 250 -13.18 13.96 0.84
N GLY A 251 -13.98 12.88 0.86
CA GLY A 251 -15.33 12.85 0.31
C GLY A 251 -16.44 12.50 1.30
N GLY A 252 -16.10 12.06 2.50
CA GLY A 252 -17.01 11.89 3.62
C GLY A 252 -16.59 12.84 4.72
N GLY A 253 -16.92 14.12 4.57
CA GLY A 253 -16.57 15.13 5.56
C GLY A 253 -16.86 14.65 6.99
N PHE A 254 -15.95 14.97 7.90
CA PHE A 254 -16.24 15.49 9.23
C PHE A 254 -17.74 15.68 9.47
N SER A 255 -18.45 14.60 9.81
CA SER A 255 -19.81 14.73 10.30
C SER A 255 -19.68 15.17 11.74
N LEU A 256 -19.86 16.46 12.00
CA LEU A 256 -20.21 16.96 13.33
C LEU A 256 -21.52 16.33 13.79
#